data_AF-A0A3S1JUS6-F1
#
_entry.id   AF-A0A3S1JUS6-F1
#
_cell.length_a   1.000
_cell.length_b   1.000
_cell.length_c   1.000
_cell.angle_alpha   90.00
_cell.angle_beta   90.00
_cell.angle_gamma   90.00
#
_symmetry.space_group_name_H-M   'P 1'
#
loop_
_entity.id
_entity.type
_entity.pdbx_description
1 polymer ?
#
loop_
_entity_poly.entity_id
_entity_poly.type
_entity_poly.pdbx_seq_one_letter_code
_entity_poly.pdbx_strand_id
1 'polypeptide(L)'
;MKRRFRCPVETKKELVVEVLAGYRVEMVARKHGMSPKTLSNWVRQYQDEVDDLMKKKQIDAEKLKQNAASYEDLQKKYDSAMKLLGEKELENNILRDLVKKKYPDWK
;
A
#
# COMPACT_ATOMS: atom_id res chain seq x y z
N MET A 1 -37.69 -2.27 29.59
CA MET A 1 -36.35 -2.90 29.43
C MET A 1 -35.43 -1.97 28.65
N LYS A 2 -34.34 -1.48 29.23
CA LYS A 2 -33.34 -0.69 28.49
C LYS A 2 -32.66 -1.64 27.49
N ARG A 3 -32.81 -1.39 26.18
CA ARG A 3 -32.15 -2.19 25.14
C ARG A 3 -30.65 -2.14 25.41
N ARG A 4 -30.01 -3.30 25.66
CA ARG A 4 -28.55 -3.36 25.73
C ARG A 4 -28.03 -2.78 24.41
N PHE A 5 -27.22 -1.72 24.49
CA PHE A 5 -26.52 -1.17 23.34
C PHE A 5 -25.72 -2.31 22.69
N ARG A 6 -26.24 -2.84 21.58
CA ARG A 6 -25.63 -3.97 20.87
C ARG A 6 -24.62 -3.38 19.89
N CYS A 7 -23.44 -3.06 20.41
CA CYS A 7 -22.31 -2.66 19.58
C CYS A 7 -21.85 -3.87 18.75
N PRO A 8 -21.82 -3.79 17.40
CA PRO A 8 -21.20 -4.79 16.54
C PRO A 8 -19.76 -5.06 16.99
N VAL A 9 -19.29 -6.30 16.80
CA VAL A 9 -17.93 -6.69 17.21
C VAL A 9 -16.87 -5.87 16.47
N GLU A 10 -17.13 -5.54 15.20
CA GLU A 10 -16.27 -4.69 14.36
C GLU A 10 -16.08 -3.31 14.98
N THR A 11 -17.17 -2.63 15.34
CA THR A 11 -17.13 -1.31 15.97
C THR A 11 -16.41 -1.33 17.32
N LYS A 12 -16.49 -2.43 18.08
CA LYS A 12 -15.69 -2.58 19.31
C LYS A 12 -14.19 -2.66 19.01
N LYS A 13 -13.81 -3.40 17.98
CA LYS A 13 -12.41 -3.54 17.55
C LYS A 13 -11.85 -2.23 17.05
N GLU A 14 -12.64 -1.43 16.30
CA GLU A 14 -12.26 -0.08 15.87
C GLU A 14 -11.98 0.87 17.05
N LEU A 15 -12.78 0.79 18.11
CA LEU A 15 -12.55 1.60 19.31
C LEU A 15 -11.31 1.16 20.08
N VAL A 16 -11.04 -0.14 20.11
CA VAL A 16 -9.79 -0.69 20.66
C VAL A 16 -8.60 -0.27 19.80
N VAL A 17 -8.76 -0.19 18.49
CA VAL A 17 -7.75 0.35 17.56
C VAL A 17 -7.39 1.79 17.92
N GLU A 18 -8.38 2.66 18.13
CA GLU A 18 -8.12 4.05 18.55
C GLU A 18 -7.32 4.08 19.87
N VAL A 19 -7.70 3.26 20.85
CA VAL A 19 -6.96 3.23 22.14
C VAL A 19 -5.52 2.73 21.95
N LEU A 20 -5.31 1.65 21.20
CA LEU A 20 -3.98 1.07 20.97
C LEU A 20 -3.09 1.98 20.10
N ALA A 21 -3.69 2.82 19.24
CA ALA A 21 -2.98 3.85 18.50
C ALA A 21 -2.48 5.02 19.38
N GLY A 22 -2.77 5.01 20.70
CA GLY A 22 -2.23 5.94 21.68
C GLY A 22 -3.25 6.93 22.25
N TYR A 23 -4.52 6.84 21.88
CA TYR A 23 -5.55 7.72 22.43
C TYR A 23 -5.97 7.29 23.84
N ARG A 24 -6.24 8.28 24.70
CA ARG A 24 -6.71 8.03 26.08
C ARG A 24 -8.09 7.38 26.10
N VAL A 25 -8.24 6.31 26.87
CA VAL A 25 -9.50 5.56 27.01
C VAL A 25 -10.67 6.46 27.40
N GLU A 26 -10.48 7.42 28.32
CA GLU A 26 -11.56 8.30 28.76
C GLU A 26 -12.01 9.29 27.68
N MET A 27 -11.11 9.66 26.78
CA MET A 27 -11.43 10.54 25.65
C MET A 27 -12.28 9.78 24.63
N VAL A 28 -11.81 8.61 24.19
CA VAL A 28 -12.49 7.76 23.22
C VAL A 28 -13.86 7.35 23.76
N ALA A 29 -13.93 6.92 25.02
CA ALA A 29 -15.20 6.54 25.64
C ALA A 29 -16.22 7.68 25.67
N ARG A 30 -15.81 8.92 26.01
CA ARG A 30 -16.69 10.10 26.01
C ARG A 30 -17.16 10.46 24.61
N LYS A 31 -16.26 10.45 23.62
CA LYS A 31 -16.58 10.72 22.20
C LYS A 31 -17.67 9.79 21.68
N HIS A 32 -17.66 8.52 22.12
CA HIS A 32 -18.62 7.51 21.70
C HIS A 32 -19.75 7.26 22.72
N GLY A 33 -19.93 8.15 23.72
CA GLY A 33 -21.05 8.10 24.66
C GLY A 33 -21.08 6.84 25.55
N MET A 34 -19.91 6.24 25.82
CA MET A 34 -19.79 5.00 26.58
C MET A 34 -18.99 5.19 27.87
N SER A 35 -19.15 4.26 28.82
CA SER A 35 -18.35 4.25 30.04
C SER A 35 -16.90 3.89 29.74
N PRO A 36 -15.91 4.61 30.29
CA PRO A 36 -14.49 4.25 30.16
C PRO A 36 -14.21 2.82 30.60
N LYS A 37 -14.89 2.34 31.66
CA LYS A 37 -14.76 0.97 32.15
C LYS A 37 -15.17 -0.07 31.10
N THR A 38 -16.20 0.22 30.30
CA THR A 38 -16.64 -0.65 29.22
C THR A 38 -15.59 -0.74 28.13
N LEU A 39 -14.99 0.41 27.75
CA LEU A 39 -13.93 0.44 26.75
C LEU A 39 -12.66 -0.26 27.24
N SER A 40 -12.24 -0.04 28.50
CA SER A 40 -11.10 -0.74 29.09
C SER A 40 -11.27 -2.26 29.08
N ASN A 41 -12.50 -2.76 29.30
CA ASN A 41 -12.78 -4.19 29.22
C ASN A 41 -12.67 -4.73 27.79
N TRP A 42 -13.10 -3.96 26.79
CA TRP A 42 -12.95 -4.34 25.39
C TRP A 42 -11.49 -4.34 24.95
N VAL A 43 -10.69 -3.38 25.42
CA VAL A 43 -9.25 -3.37 25.17
C VAL A 43 -8.64 -4.66 25.68
N ARG A 44 -8.88 -5.05 26.95
CA ARG A 44 -8.37 -6.33 27.48
C ARG A 44 -8.85 -7.57 26.70
N GLN A 45 -10.05 -7.52 26.12
CA GLN A 45 -10.64 -8.66 25.43
C GLN A 45 -10.14 -8.81 23.98
N TYR A 46 -9.86 -7.69 23.30
CA TYR A 46 -9.56 -7.68 21.87
C TYR A 46 -8.16 -7.17 21.55
N GLN A 47 -7.36 -6.79 22.54
CA GLN A 47 -6.04 -6.21 22.33
C GLN A 47 -5.16 -7.10 21.48
N ASP A 48 -5.03 -8.39 21.81
CA ASP A 48 -4.14 -9.30 21.07
C ASP A 48 -4.58 -9.47 19.61
N GLU A 49 -5.88 -9.67 19.39
CA GLU A 49 -6.44 -9.84 18.04
C GLU A 49 -6.28 -8.56 17.19
N VAL A 50 -6.47 -7.39 17.80
CA VAL A 50 -6.34 -6.10 17.11
C VAL A 50 -4.87 -5.77 16.85
N ASP A 51 -3.97 -6.06 17.79
CA ASP A 51 -2.54 -5.79 17.68
C ASP A 51 -1.92 -6.61 16.52
N ASP A 52 -2.31 -7.88 16.37
CA ASP A 52 -1.88 -8.71 15.24
C ASP A 52 -2.38 -8.17 13.89
N LEU A 53 -3.65 -7.72 13.84
CA LEU A 53 -4.22 -7.11 12.64
C LEU A 53 -3.54 -5.78 12.29
N MET A 54 -3.18 -4.97 13.28
CA MET A 54 -2.43 -3.73 13.08
C MET A 54 -1.04 -3.98 12.53
N LYS A 55 -0.28 -4.89 13.15
CA LYS A 55 1.06 -5.26 12.68
C LYS A 55 1.01 -5.77 11.25
N LYS A 56 0.04 -6.63 10.93
CA LYS A 56 -0.14 -7.13 9.56
C LYS A 56 -0.43 -6.00 8.57
N LYS A 57 -1.37 -5.10 8.90
CA LYS A 57 -1.67 -3.94 8.05
C LYS A 57 -0.47 -3.01 7.86
N GLN A 58 0.34 -2.83 8.89
CA GLN A 58 1.55 -2.00 8.80
C GLN A 58 2.59 -2.64 7.89
N ILE A 59 2.85 -3.94 8.04
CA ILE A 59 3.76 -4.69 7.16
C ILE A 59 3.26 -4.65 5.71
N ASP A 60 1.96 -4.83 5.49
CA ASP A 60 1.37 -4.80 4.14
C ASP A 60 1.48 -3.39 3.52
N ALA A 61 1.30 -2.33 4.32
CA ALA A 61 1.49 -0.94 3.88
C ALA A 61 2.96 -0.63 3.54
N GLU A 62 3.90 -1.13 4.32
CA GLU A 62 5.35 -1.00 4.05
C GLU A 62 5.75 -1.73 2.77
N LYS A 63 5.26 -2.96 2.58
CA LYS A 63 5.45 -3.73 1.34
C LYS A 63 4.87 -3.00 0.14
N LEU A 64 3.67 -2.42 0.26
CA LEU A 64 3.05 -1.66 -0.82
C LEU A 64 3.90 -0.44 -1.20
N LYS A 65 4.44 0.29 -0.23
CA LYS A 65 5.36 1.42 -0.48
C LYS A 65 6.64 0.97 -1.17
N GLN A 66 7.24 -0.13 -0.73
CA GLN A 66 8.44 -0.68 -1.37
C GLN A 66 8.16 -1.13 -2.81
N ASN A 67 7.04 -1.80 -3.04
CA ASN A 67 6.62 -2.22 -4.37
C ASN A 67 6.36 -1.03 -5.30
N ALA A 68 5.75 0.04 -4.80
CA ALA A 68 5.52 1.27 -5.56
C ALA A 68 6.82 1.94 -5.98
N ALA A 69 7.79 2.05 -5.06
CA ALA A 69 9.13 2.58 -5.37
C ALA A 69 9.85 1.69 -6.40
N SER A 70 9.80 0.38 -6.22
CA SER A 70 10.41 -0.56 -7.18
C SER A 70 9.76 -0.50 -8.56
N TYR A 71 8.44 -0.26 -8.62
CA TYR A 71 7.72 -0.09 -9.88
C TYR A 71 8.13 1.19 -10.60
N GLU A 72 8.30 2.30 -9.88
CA GLU A 72 8.77 3.56 -10.45
C GLU A 72 10.18 3.42 -11.05
N ASP A 73 11.09 2.75 -10.34
CA ASP A 73 12.43 2.47 -10.84
C ASP A 73 12.43 1.55 -12.07
N LEU A 74 11.54 0.56 -12.08
CA LEU A 74 11.37 -0.34 -13.23
C LEU A 74 10.83 0.43 -14.44
N GLN A 75 9.87 1.33 -14.25
CA GLN A 75 9.34 2.18 -15.31
C GLN A 75 10.43 3.08 -15.91
N LYS A 76 11.26 3.72 -15.07
CA LYS A 76 12.39 4.55 -15.55
C LYS A 76 13.40 3.75 -16.38
N LYS A 77 13.71 2.52 -15.95
CA LYS A 77 14.60 1.61 -16.69
C LYS A 77 13.99 1.20 -18.02
N TYR A 78 12.69 0.89 -18.04
CA TYR A 78 11.97 0.55 -19.26
C TYR A 78 11.97 1.71 -20.27
N ASP A 79 11.63 2.92 -19.83
CA ASP A 79 11.58 4.10 -20.71
C ASP A 79 12.96 4.43 -21.28
N SER A 80 14.01 4.28 -20.48
CA SER A 80 15.40 4.47 -20.90
C SER A 80 15.83 3.42 -21.94
N ALA A 81 15.48 2.15 -21.72
CA ALA A 81 15.77 1.08 -22.65
C ALA A 81 15.01 1.26 -23.99
N MET A 82 13.76 1.71 -23.93
CA MET A 82 12.95 1.94 -25.13
C MET A 82 13.51 3.07 -25.99
N LYS A 83 14.01 4.16 -25.37
CA LYS A 83 14.71 5.24 -26.08
C LYS A 83 15.96 4.74 -26.78
N LEU A 84 16.82 4.02 -26.05
CA LEU A 84 18.05 3.47 -26.61
C LEU A 84 17.77 2.50 -27.75
N LEU A 85 16.71 1.69 -27.64
CA LEU A 85 16.28 0.79 -28.70
C LEU A 85 15.89 1.57 -29.96
N GLY A 86 15.09 2.63 -29.83
CA GLY A 86 14.70 3.47 -30.97
C GLY A 86 15.90 4.14 -31.65
N GLU A 87 16.88 4.62 -30.89
CA GLU A 87 18.13 5.16 -31.42
C GLU A 87 18.89 4.10 -32.23
N LYS A 88 18.98 2.88 -31.72
CA LYS A 88 19.66 1.76 -32.38
C LYS A 88 18.93 1.27 -33.62
N GLU A 89 17.60 1.25 -33.62
CA GLU A 89 16.79 0.92 -34.79
C GLU A 89 16.98 1.95 -35.90
N LEU A 90 16.99 3.25 -35.57
CA LEU A 90 17.24 4.32 -36.53
C LEU A 90 18.65 4.23 -37.13
N GLU A 91 19.67 4.03 -36.29
CA GLU A 91 21.04 3.79 -36.74
C GLU A 91 21.11 2.58 -37.68
N ASN A 92 20.46 1.46 -37.33
CA ASN A 92 20.45 0.25 -38.15
C ASN A 92 19.78 0.49 -39.51
N ASN A 93 18.67 1.23 -39.54
CA ASN A 93 17.96 1.57 -40.77
C ASN A 93 18.84 2.43 -41.70
N ILE A 94 19.49 3.47 -41.16
CA ILE A 94 20.42 4.30 -41.95
C ILE A 94 21.56 3.45 -42.51
N LEU A 95 22.15 2.58 -41.70
CA LEU A 95 23.24 1.71 -42.14
C LEU A 95 22.78 0.73 -43.24
N ARG A 96 21.59 0.15 -43.12
CA ARG A 96 20.99 -0.69 -44.16
C ARG A 96 20.79 0.06 -45.47
N ASP A 97 20.32 1.31 -45.40
CA ASP A 97 20.10 2.14 -46.58
C ASP A 97 21.42 2.53 -47.26
N LEU A 98 22.44 2.88 -46.49
CA LEU A 98 23.79 3.14 -47.02
C LEU A 98 24.39 1.91 -47.70
N VAL A 99 24.20 0.75 -47.10
CA VAL A 99 24.63 -0.54 -47.64
C VAL A 99 23.96 -0.81 -48.99
N LYS A 100 22.62 -0.72 -49.06
CA LYS A 100 21.86 -0.91 -50.30
C LYS A 100 22.25 0.08 -51.38
N LYS A 101 22.52 1.34 -51.01
CA LYS A 101 22.97 2.37 -51.96
C LYS A 101 24.33 2.04 -52.57
N LYS A 102 25.25 1.48 -51.77
CA LYS A 102 26.59 1.11 -52.22
C LYS A 102 26.61 -0.23 -52.97
N TYR A 103 25.74 -1.16 -52.58
CA TYR A 103 25.64 -2.50 -53.13
C TYR A 103 24.17 -2.83 -53.44
N PRO A 104 23.68 -2.48 -54.63
CA PRO A 104 22.26 -2.66 -55.00
C PRO A 104 21.80 -4.12 -54.97
N ASP A 105 22.72 -5.06 -55.16
CA ASP A 105 22.45 -6.51 -55.18
C ASP A 105 22.60 -7.18 -53.80
N TRP A 106 22.85 -6.39 -52.73
CA TRP A 106 22.94 -6.92 -51.37
C TRP A 106 21.55 -7.38 -50.88
N LYS A 107 21.43 -8.68 -50.58
CA LYS A 107 20.23 -9.31 -49.99
C LYS A 107 20.15 -9.18 -48.47
#